data_AF-A0A840PB31-F1
#
_entry.id   AF-A0A840PB31-F1
#
_cell.length_a   1.000
_cell.length_b   1.000
_cell.length_c   1.000
_cell.angle_alpha   90.00
_cell.angle_beta   90.00
_cell.angle_gamma   90.00
#
_symmetry.space_group_name_H-M   'P 1'
#
loop_
_entity.id
_entity.type
_entity.pdbx_description
1 polymer ?
#
loop_
_entity_poly.entity_id
_entity_poly.type
_entity_poly.pdbx_seq_one_letter_code
_entity_poly.pdbx_strand_id
1 'polypeptide(L)' 'MSKHVHVRVRQGMAVSENGDLIEEYRCGCGATWTMVHRIDEGPVEP' A
#
# COMPACT_ATOMS: atom_id res chain seq x y z
N MET A 1 9.31 -19.89 -10.59
CA MET A 1 10.45 -18.94 -10.53
C MET A 1 9.94 -17.67 -9.84
N SER A 2 10.32 -17.39 -8.60
CA SER A 2 9.99 -16.11 -7.96
C SER A 2 11.13 -15.13 -8.16
N LYS A 3 10.83 -13.93 -8.68
CA LYS A 3 11.77 -12.81 -8.73
C LYS A 3 11.48 -11.93 -7.52
N HIS A 4 12.45 -11.82 -6.62
CA HIS A 4 12.39 -10.83 -5.56
C HIS A 4 12.82 -9.48 -6.14
N VAL A 5 11.99 -8.45 -5.98
CA VAL A 5 12.27 -7.10 -6.47
C VAL A 5 12.15 -6.11 -5.32
N HIS A 6 13.06 -5.15 -5.27
CA HIS A 6 12.96 -4.04 -4.33
C HIS A 6 12.23 -2.89 -5.01
N VAL A 7 11.18 -2.37 -4.38
CA VAL A 7 10.42 -1.21 -4.85
C VAL A 7 10.55 -0.08 -3.84
N ARG A 8 10.62 1.15 -4.35
CA ARG A 8 10.63 2.35 -3.52
C ARG A 8 9.21 2.84 -3.33
N VAL A 9 8.76 2.92 -2.08
CA VAL A 9 7.47 3.48 -1.69
C VAL A 9 7.66 4.82 -0.98
N ARG A 10 6.61 5.66 -0.95
CA ARG A 10 6.64 6.91 -0.15
C ARG A 10 6.42 6.58 1.33
N GLN A 11 6.70 7.55 2.19
CA GLN A 11 6.42 7.43 3.62
C GLN A 11 4.93 7.18 3.87
N GLY A 12 4.62 6.23 4.75
CA GLY A 12 3.24 5.79 5.00
C GLY A 12 2.71 4.76 3.99
N MET A 13 3.52 4.29 3.04
CA MET A 13 3.15 3.22 2.12
C MET A 13 4.00 1.95 2.31
N ALA A 14 3.41 0.79 2.01
CA ALA A 14 4.04 -0.52 2.02
C ALA A 14 3.46 -1.42 0.92
N VAL A 15 4.17 -2.50 0.57
CA VAL A 15 3.69 -3.52 -0.39
C VAL A 15 3.55 -4.85 0.32
N SER A 16 2.42 -5.52 0.13
CA SER A 16 2.16 -6.86 0.69
C SER A 16 2.91 -7.96 -0.06
N GLU A 17 3.00 -9.16 0.51
CA GLU A 17 3.57 -10.31 -0.21
C GLU A 17 2.81 -10.67 -1.49
N ASN A 18 1.53 -10.31 -1.57
CA ASN A 18 0.68 -10.51 -2.75
C ASN A 18 0.83 -9.39 -3.79
N GLY A 19 1.59 -8.34 -3.48
CA GLY A 19 1.76 -7.18 -4.35
C GLY A 19 0.72 -6.08 -4.17
N ASP A 20 -0.14 -6.16 -3.15
CA ASP A 20 -1.11 -5.09 -2.85
C ASP A 20 -0.38 -3.87 -2.27
N LEU A 21 -0.83 -2.68 -2.65
CA LEU A 21 -0.32 -1.43 -2.06
C LEU A 21 -1.12 -1.12 -0.79
N ILE A 22 -0.42 -0.97 0.32
CA ILE A 22 -0.98 -0.60 1.61
C ILE A 22 -0.62 0.85 1.90
N GLU A 23 -1.62 1.67 2.18
CA GLU A 23 -1.45 3.08 2.55
C GLU A 23 -1.93 3.29 3.98
N GLU A 24 -1.04 3.77 4.84
CA GLU A 24 -1.30 4.05 6.26
C GLU A 24 -1.65 5.53 6.45
N TYR A 25 -2.79 5.77 7.07
CA TYR A 25 -3.28 7.08 7.45
C TYR A 25 -3.23 7.24 8.96
N ARG A 26 -2.90 8.46 9.40
CA ARG A 26 -2.87 8.84 10.81
C ARG A 26 -3.64 10.13 11.01
N CYS A 27 -4.58 10.13 11.94
CA CYS A 27 -5.26 11.34 12.39
C CYS A 27 -4.48 11.97 13.54
N GLY A 28 -4.53 13.30 13.67
CA GLY A 28 -3.93 14.03 14.79
C GLY A 28 -4.48 13.61 16.16
N CYS A 29 -5.64 12.93 16.23
CA CYS A 29 -6.16 12.36 17.47
C CYS A 29 -5.49 11.03 17.89
N GLY A 30 -4.57 10.50 17.08
CA GLY A 30 -3.87 9.23 17.33
C GLY A 30 -4.53 8.01 16.67
N ALA A 31 -5.69 8.16 16.03
CA ALA A 31 -6.29 7.09 15.25
C ALA A 31 -5.45 6.76 14.01
N THR A 32 -5.28 5.48 13.72
CA THR A 32 -4.57 4.98 12.54
C THR A 32 -5.47 4.02 11.77
N TRP A 33 -5.46 4.12 10.45
CA TRP A 33 -6.14 3.16 9.58
C TRP A 33 -5.33 2.91 8.32
N THR A 34 -5.62 1.80 7.65
CA THR A 34 -4.94 1.42 6.41
C THR A 34 -5.95 1.25 5.29
N MET A 35 -5.64 1.79 4.11
CA MET A 35 -6.33 1.47 2.87
C MET A 35 -5.49 0.44 2.09
N VAL A 36 -6.16 -0.55 1.52
CA VAL A 36 -5.53 -1.61 0.73
C VAL A 36 -5.99 -1.46 -0.70
N HIS A 37 -5.06 -1.17 -1.60
CA HIS A 37 -5.29 -1.07 -3.03
C HIS A 37 -4.86 -2.39 -3.68
N ARG A 38 -5.84 -3.17 -4.14
CA ARG A 38 -5.59 -4.49 -4.73
C ARG A 38 -5.16 -4.33 -6.18
N ILE A 39 -4.17 -5.12 -6.60
CA ILE A 39 -3.64 -5.04 -7.96
C ILE A 39 -4.68 -5.39 -9.03
N ASP A 40 -5.66 -6.23 -8.68
CA ASP A 40 -6.71 -6.70 -9.59
C ASP A 40 -7.85 -5.69 -9.79
N GLU A 41 -7.90 -4.63 -8.98
CA GLU A 41 -9.02 -3.67 -8.99
C GLU A 41 -8.86 -2.59 -10.09
N GLY A 42 -7.73 -2.56 -10.79
CA GLY A 42 -7.43 -1.54 -11.79
C GLY A 42 -7.01 -0.20 -11.17
N PRO A 43 -6.65 0.79 -11.99
CA PRO A 43 -6.18 2.09 -11.48
C PRO A 43 -7.29 2.80 -10.69
N VAL A 44 -6.94 3.28 -9.49
CA VAL A 44 -7.81 4.15 -8.68
C VAL A 44 -7.90 5.50 -9.38
N GLU A 45 -9.11 5.86 -9.82
CA GLU A 45 -9.36 7.21 -10.36
C GLU A 45 -9.28 8.26 -9.23
N PRO A 46 -8.63 9.41 -9.48
CA PRO A 46 -8.33 10.44 -8.48
C PRO A 46 -9.55 11.23 -7.98
#